data_AF-A4BUJ7-F1
#
_entry.id   AF-A4BUJ7-F1
#
_cell.length_a   1.000
_cell.length_b   1.000
_cell.length_c   1.000
_cell.angle_alpha   90.00
_cell.angle_beta   90.00
_cell.angle_gamma   90.00
#
_symmetry.space_group_name_H-M   'P 1'
#
loop_
_entity.id
_entity.type
_entity.pdbx_description
1 polymer ?
#
loop_
_entity_poly.entity_id
_entity_poly.type
_entity_poly.pdbx_seq_one_letter_code
_entity_poly.pdbx_strand_id
1 'polypeptide(L)'
;MHVLDQLLSRHERIRAVLDMLEQEVESLDQEGSADLSAMKEGFYYLTQYLGPGDNNRERIVYRNVVAREQRAARLVGELTQQHEELRRRSEELLESVEDMTEDVLVAKAEFDARAHRYIELQRQHVAREENELLPLADQLLTDDDWKRIEHTLRQQQWPSLSGIAPVETSHTVTGNTRKPATS
;
A
#
# COMPACT_ATOMS: atom_id res chain seq x y z
N MET A 1 -8.46 -21.05 0.64
CA MET A 1 -7.35 -20.15 1.00
C MET A 1 -7.73 -19.48 2.31
N HIS A 2 -6.90 -19.59 3.34
CA HIS A 2 -7.21 -19.08 4.67
C HIS A 2 -7.22 -17.54 4.69
N VAL A 3 -7.85 -16.92 5.69
CA VAL A 3 -7.93 -15.44 5.77
C VAL A 3 -6.54 -14.83 5.98
N LEU A 4 -5.67 -15.48 6.75
CA LEU A 4 -4.29 -15.02 6.98
C LEU A 4 -3.46 -15.04 5.70
N ASP A 5 -3.55 -16.11 4.90
CA ASP A 5 -2.85 -16.21 3.61
C ASP A 5 -3.24 -15.05 2.67
N GLN A 6 -4.53 -14.66 2.70
CA GLN A 6 -5.03 -13.53 1.91
C GLN A 6 -4.45 -12.19 2.36
N LEU A 7 -4.26 -12.01 3.67
CA LEU A 7 -3.64 -10.80 4.23
C LEU A 7 -2.15 -10.74 3.89
N LEU A 8 -1.43 -11.84 4.06
CA LEU A 8 -0.02 -11.92 3.69
C LEU A 8 0.21 -11.66 2.19
N SER A 9 -0.60 -12.28 1.32
CA SER A 9 -0.55 -12.00 -0.13
C SER A 9 -0.87 -10.54 -0.47
N ARG A 10 -1.71 -9.88 0.33
CA ARG A 10 -1.97 -8.44 0.19
C ARG A 10 -0.76 -7.62 0.61
N HIS A 11 -0.10 -7.98 1.70
CA HIS A 11 1.12 -7.30 2.15
C HIS A 11 2.26 -7.44 1.14
N GLU A 12 2.39 -8.59 0.47
CA GLU A 12 3.33 -8.76 -0.66
C GLU A 12 3.06 -7.76 -1.80
N ARG A 13 1.79 -7.58 -2.18
CA ARG A 13 1.42 -6.58 -3.19
C ARG A 13 1.70 -5.15 -2.73
N ILE A 14 1.42 -4.83 -1.47
CA ILE A 14 1.75 -3.52 -0.88
C ILE A 14 3.25 -3.26 -1.00
N ARG A 15 4.10 -4.22 -0.59
CA ARG A 15 5.57 -4.10 -0.71
C ARG A 15 6.01 -3.85 -2.15
N ALA A 16 5.48 -4.60 -3.12
CA ALA A 16 5.82 -4.40 -4.53
C ALA A 16 5.47 -2.99 -5.03
N VAL A 17 4.32 -2.44 -4.61
CA VAL A 17 3.95 -1.06 -4.93
C VAL A 17 4.88 -0.05 -4.25
N LEU A 18 5.27 -0.29 -2.98
CA LEU A 18 6.20 0.58 -2.28
C LEU A 18 7.60 0.58 -2.92
N ASP A 19 8.08 -0.58 -3.37
CA ASP A 19 9.37 -0.69 -4.04
C ASP A 19 9.37 0.03 -5.40
N MET A 20 8.26 -0.03 -6.14
CA MET A 20 8.07 0.76 -7.36
C MET A 20 8.03 2.25 -7.04
N LEU A 21 7.22 2.68 -6.05
CA LEU A 21 7.13 4.10 -5.67
C LEU A 21 8.48 4.67 -5.24
N GLU A 22 9.29 3.90 -4.50
CA GLU A 22 10.63 4.32 -4.11
C GLU A 22 11.53 4.58 -5.32
N GLN A 23 11.51 3.68 -6.31
CA GLN A 23 12.26 3.84 -7.57
C GLN A 23 11.82 5.08 -8.35
N GLU A 24 10.51 5.33 -8.44
CA GLU A 24 9.99 6.49 -9.17
C GLU A 24 10.33 7.80 -8.45
N VAL A 25 10.27 7.83 -7.11
CA VAL A 25 10.68 9.00 -6.31
C VAL A 25 12.18 9.29 -6.51
N GLU A 26 13.04 8.27 -6.50
CA GLU A 26 14.47 8.43 -6.77
C GLU A 26 14.75 8.91 -8.21
N SER A 27 13.88 8.52 -9.15
CA SER A 27 13.98 8.90 -10.56
C SER A 27 13.57 10.36 -10.82
N LEU A 28 12.85 11.01 -9.91
CA LEU A 28 12.50 12.43 -10.04
C LEU A 28 13.72 13.36 -10.12
N ASP A 29 14.89 12.94 -9.61
CA ASP A 29 16.15 13.69 -9.72
C ASP A 29 16.81 13.59 -11.10
N GLN A 30 16.39 12.63 -11.93
CA GLN A 30 16.90 12.47 -13.29
C GLN A 30 15.88 13.04 -14.28
N GLU A 31 16.27 14.08 -15.02
CA GLU A 31 15.40 14.84 -15.94
C GLU A 31 14.51 13.91 -16.80
N GLY A 32 13.21 13.91 -16.51
CA GLY A 32 12.17 13.24 -17.30
C GLY A 32 12.13 11.72 -17.20
N SER A 33 12.71 11.12 -16.15
CA SER A 33 12.77 9.66 -16.03
C SER A 33 11.69 9.02 -15.14
N ALA A 34 11.08 9.78 -14.23
CA ALA A 34 10.02 9.27 -13.35
C ALA A 34 8.69 9.11 -14.10
N ASP A 35 8.03 7.97 -13.88
CA ASP A 35 6.70 7.68 -14.38
C ASP A 35 5.63 8.17 -13.38
N LEU A 36 5.18 9.42 -13.57
CA LEU A 36 4.11 10.02 -12.76
C LEU A 36 2.78 9.25 -12.85
N SER A 37 2.54 8.53 -13.96
CA SER A 37 1.35 7.69 -14.10
C SER A 37 1.44 6.48 -13.16
N ALA A 38 2.60 5.80 -13.13
CA ALA A 38 2.84 4.70 -12.20
C ALA A 38 2.76 5.16 -10.75
N MET A 39 3.32 6.33 -10.42
CA MET A 39 3.20 6.91 -9.08
C MET A 39 1.76 7.18 -8.68
N LYS A 40 0.97 7.78 -9.58
CA LYS A 40 -0.46 8.05 -9.37
C LYS A 40 -1.22 6.75 -9.09
N GLU A 41 -1.01 5.73 -9.92
CA GLU A 41 -1.64 4.41 -9.73
C GLU A 41 -1.23 3.75 -8.42
N GLY A 42 0.05 3.86 -8.04
CA GLY A 42 0.58 3.33 -6.78
C GLY A 42 -0.07 3.98 -5.55
N PHE A 43 -0.08 5.33 -5.49
CA PHE A 43 -0.73 6.04 -4.37
C PHE A 43 -2.25 5.88 -4.38
N TYR A 44 -2.88 5.79 -5.55
CA TYR A 44 -4.30 5.48 -5.67
C TYR A 44 -4.61 4.08 -5.12
N TYR A 45 -3.82 3.07 -5.50
CA TYR A 45 -3.92 1.72 -4.97
C TYR A 45 -3.81 1.74 -3.45
N LEU A 46 -2.78 2.37 -2.88
CA LEU A 46 -2.59 2.40 -1.44
C LEU A 46 -3.71 3.16 -0.72
N THR A 47 -4.25 4.24 -1.30
CA THR A 47 -5.36 5.01 -0.71
C THR A 47 -6.68 4.25 -0.74
N GLN A 48 -7.06 3.70 -1.90
CA GLN A 48 -8.35 3.04 -2.08
C GLN A 48 -8.37 1.62 -1.52
N TYR A 49 -7.26 0.90 -1.64
CA TYR A 49 -7.18 -0.48 -1.20
C TYR A 49 -7.02 -0.60 0.32
N LEU A 50 -6.34 0.35 0.99
CA LEU A 50 -6.20 0.40 2.45
C LEU A 50 -7.35 1.18 3.15
N GLY A 51 -8.36 1.60 2.39
CA GLY A 51 -9.42 2.47 2.85
C GLY A 51 -10.16 1.99 4.13
N PRO A 52 -10.73 2.94 4.90
CA PRO A 52 -11.14 2.77 6.30
C PRO A 52 -12.48 2.03 6.50
N GLY A 53 -13.01 1.39 5.45
CA GLY A 53 -14.31 0.73 5.53
C GLY A 53 -14.35 -0.31 6.66
N ASP A 54 -15.50 -0.43 7.35
CA ASP A 54 -15.73 -1.48 8.35
C ASP A 54 -15.62 -2.91 7.79
N ASN A 55 -15.60 -2.99 6.44
CA ASN A 55 -15.42 -4.18 5.62
C ASN A 55 -13.95 -4.47 5.28
N ASN A 56 -13.01 -3.63 5.72
CA ASN A 56 -11.58 -3.92 5.59
C ASN A 56 -11.28 -5.21 6.38
N ARG A 57 -10.58 -6.13 5.71
CA ARG A 57 -10.29 -7.48 6.21
C ARG A 57 -9.43 -7.45 7.48
N GLU A 58 -8.44 -6.58 7.56
CA GLU A 58 -7.62 -6.37 8.77
C GLU A 58 -8.53 -5.93 9.91
N ARG A 59 -9.38 -4.92 9.71
CA ARG A 59 -10.28 -4.41 10.76
C ARG A 59 -11.24 -5.48 11.29
N ILE A 60 -11.71 -6.41 10.45
CA ILE A 60 -12.51 -7.56 10.89
C ILE A 60 -11.69 -8.49 11.78
N VAL A 61 -10.46 -8.83 11.39
CA VAL A 61 -9.56 -9.67 12.20
C VAL A 61 -9.25 -8.98 13.53
N TYR A 62 -8.92 -7.68 13.51
CA TYR A 62 -8.59 -6.87 14.69
C TYR A 62 -9.70 -6.94 15.73
N ARG A 63 -10.96 -6.75 15.31
CA ARG A 63 -12.13 -6.81 16.21
C ARG A 63 -12.29 -8.18 16.86
N ASN A 64 -12.08 -9.26 16.11
CA ASN A 64 -12.19 -10.62 16.64
C ASN A 64 -11.05 -10.92 17.63
N VAL A 65 -9.82 -10.43 17.36
CA VAL A 65 -8.69 -10.54 18.29
C VAL A 65 -8.99 -9.85 19.61
N VAL A 66 -9.47 -8.60 19.59
CA VAL A 66 -9.83 -7.87 20.82
C VAL A 66 -10.98 -8.54 21.57
N ALA A 67 -11.96 -9.09 20.84
CA ALA A 67 -13.07 -9.81 21.46
C ALA A 67 -12.64 -11.09 22.19
N ARG A 68 -11.55 -11.73 21.75
CA ARG A 68 -10.96 -12.90 22.45
C ARG A 68 -10.04 -12.50 23.59
N GLU A 69 -9.30 -11.39 23.46
CA GLU A 69 -8.21 -11.06 24.34
C GLU A 69 -8.06 -9.54 24.51
N GLN A 70 -8.58 -9.01 25.62
CA GLN A 70 -8.65 -7.56 25.87
C GLN A 70 -7.25 -6.90 25.94
N ARG A 71 -6.18 -7.63 26.33
CA ARG A 71 -4.82 -7.06 26.34
C ARG A 71 -4.32 -6.71 24.93
N ALA A 72 -4.91 -7.28 23.87
CA ALA A 72 -4.60 -6.93 22.50
C ALA A 72 -5.15 -5.55 22.08
N ALA A 73 -6.07 -4.96 22.86
CA ALA A 73 -6.71 -3.69 22.54
C ALA A 73 -5.72 -2.53 22.35
N ARG A 74 -4.61 -2.51 23.10
CA ARG A 74 -3.56 -1.49 22.94
C ARG A 74 -2.89 -1.60 21.57
N LEU A 75 -2.43 -2.80 21.21
CA LEU A 75 -1.79 -3.07 19.91
C LEU A 75 -2.74 -2.72 18.75
N VAL A 76 -3.99 -3.19 18.83
CA VAL A 76 -5.02 -2.91 17.80
C VAL A 76 -5.32 -1.41 17.71
N GLY A 77 -5.36 -0.69 18.84
CA GLY A 77 -5.53 0.76 18.87
C GLY A 77 -4.39 1.48 18.14
N GLU A 78 -3.14 1.09 18.41
CA GLU A 78 -1.96 1.66 17.74
C GLU A 78 -1.97 1.39 16.22
N LEU A 79 -2.24 0.15 15.80
CA LEU A 79 -2.34 -0.21 14.38
C LEU A 79 -3.48 0.54 13.67
N THR A 80 -4.61 0.75 14.36
CA THR A 80 -5.72 1.53 13.81
C THR A 80 -5.35 3.01 13.61
N GLN A 81 -4.63 3.61 14.57
CA GLN A 81 -4.13 4.98 14.43
C GLN A 81 -3.11 5.09 13.29
N GLN A 82 -2.24 4.09 13.13
CA GLN A 82 -1.29 4.03 12.01
C GLN A 82 -2.02 3.98 10.66
N HIS A 83 -3.09 3.19 10.53
CA HIS A 83 -3.92 3.16 9.32
C HIS A 83 -4.50 4.53 8.96
N GLU A 84 -5.02 5.27 9.93
CA GLU A 84 -5.58 6.61 9.70
C GLU A 84 -4.52 7.60 9.22
N GLU A 85 -3.32 7.55 9.81
CA GLU A 85 -2.20 8.39 9.41
C GLU A 85 -1.64 8.02 8.03
N LEU A 86 -1.51 6.73 7.72
CA LEU A 86 -1.08 6.25 6.42
C LEU A 86 -2.05 6.68 5.33
N ARG A 87 -3.36 6.57 5.58
CA ARG A 87 -4.39 7.02 4.65
C ARG A 87 -4.28 8.51 4.35
N ARG A 88 -4.20 9.36 5.39
CA ARG A 88 -4.09 10.81 5.20
C ARG A 88 -2.86 11.17 4.38
N ARG A 89 -1.71 10.52 4.66
CA ARG A 89 -0.46 10.75 3.93
C ARG A 89 -0.53 10.28 2.47
N SER A 90 -1.18 9.15 2.20
CA SER A 90 -1.33 8.66 0.84
C SER A 90 -2.29 9.53 0.01
N GLU A 91 -3.34 10.06 0.63
CA GLU A 91 -4.24 11.06 0.02
C GLU A 91 -3.46 12.33 -0.37
N GLU A 92 -2.65 12.88 0.54
CA GLU A 92 -1.81 14.07 0.29
C GLU A 92 -0.73 13.86 -0.79
N LEU A 93 -0.15 12.66 -0.84
CA LEU A 93 0.84 12.30 -1.86
C LEU A 93 0.19 12.09 -3.23
N LEU A 94 -0.99 11.46 -3.27
CA LEU A 94 -1.76 11.32 -4.50
C LEU A 94 -2.09 12.69 -5.10
N GLU A 95 -2.62 13.61 -4.29
CA GLU A 95 -2.93 14.99 -4.71
C GLU A 95 -1.67 15.69 -5.27
N SER A 96 -0.52 15.53 -4.62
CA SER A 96 0.74 16.11 -5.12
C SER A 96 1.18 15.53 -6.47
N VAL A 97 0.95 14.24 -6.73
CA VAL A 97 1.26 13.63 -8.03
C VAL A 97 0.28 14.09 -9.10
N GLU A 98 -0.99 14.30 -8.75
CA GLU A 98 -1.99 14.88 -9.65
C GLU A 98 -1.61 16.31 -10.04
N ASP A 99 -1.22 17.14 -9.08
CA ASP A 99 -0.68 18.48 -9.32
C ASP A 99 0.52 18.47 -10.27
N MET A 100 1.50 17.58 -10.04
CA MET A 100 2.66 17.42 -10.94
C MET A 100 2.24 17.03 -12.37
N THR A 101 1.19 16.22 -12.52
CA THR A 101 0.65 15.80 -13.83
C THR A 101 -0.05 16.95 -14.56
N GLU A 102 -0.60 17.90 -13.82
CA GLU A 102 -1.25 19.12 -14.35
C GLU A 102 -0.28 20.30 -14.51
N ASP A 103 1.03 20.05 -14.50
CA ASP A 103 2.10 21.06 -14.56
C ASP A 103 2.01 22.12 -13.43
N VAL A 104 1.40 21.78 -12.30
CA VAL A 104 1.36 22.63 -11.10
C VAL A 104 2.70 22.54 -10.37
N LEU A 105 3.21 23.69 -9.91
CA LEU A 105 4.50 23.75 -9.23
C LEU A 105 4.43 23.07 -7.86
N VAL A 106 5.03 21.89 -7.76
CA VAL A 106 5.24 21.18 -6.49
C VAL A 106 6.71 21.30 -6.06
N ALA A 107 6.95 21.61 -4.79
CA ALA A 107 8.30 21.66 -4.23
C ALA A 107 8.87 20.23 -4.14
N LYS A 108 9.71 19.86 -5.11
CA LYS A 108 10.30 18.51 -5.23
C LYS A 108 10.88 17.98 -3.91
N ALA A 109 11.76 18.75 -3.27
CA ALA A 109 12.41 18.32 -2.02
C ALA A 109 11.40 18.03 -0.89
N GLU A 110 10.27 18.75 -0.85
CA GLU A 110 9.20 18.48 0.11
C GLU A 110 8.41 17.23 -0.27
N PHE A 111 8.12 17.03 -1.56
CA PHE A 111 7.48 15.82 -2.05
C PHE A 111 8.33 14.58 -1.74
N ASP A 112 9.61 14.57 -2.10
CA ASP A 112 10.53 13.45 -1.86
C ASP A 112 10.57 13.07 -0.38
N ALA A 113 10.74 14.07 0.50
CA ALA A 113 10.77 13.85 1.94
C ALA A 113 9.46 13.25 2.48
N ARG A 114 8.30 13.70 1.97
CA ARG A 114 6.99 13.14 2.34
C ARG A 114 6.83 11.71 1.83
N ALA A 115 7.24 11.44 0.58
CA ALA A 115 7.12 10.14 -0.05
C ALA A 115 7.99 9.08 0.65
N HIS A 116 9.28 9.35 0.88
CA HIS A 116 10.15 8.43 1.61
C HIS A 116 9.66 8.15 3.03
N ARG A 117 9.16 9.19 3.73
CA ARG A 117 8.58 9.00 5.06
C ARG A 117 7.34 8.11 5.02
N TYR A 118 6.48 8.28 4.04
CA TYR A 118 5.30 7.45 3.87
C TYR A 118 5.68 5.99 3.58
N ILE A 119 6.61 5.76 2.66
CA ILE A 119 7.09 4.42 2.28
C ILE A 119 7.62 3.68 3.52
N GLU A 120 8.47 4.33 4.31
CA GLU A 120 9.02 3.74 5.53
C GLU A 120 7.93 3.44 6.57
N LEU A 121 6.99 4.37 6.79
CA LEU A 121 5.87 4.14 7.72
C LEU A 121 4.99 2.96 7.29
N GLN A 122 4.71 2.82 5.99
CA GLN A 122 3.88 1.72 5.48
C GLN A 122 4.62 0.37 5.61
N ARG A 123 5.93 0.33 5.34
CA ARG A 123 6.77 -0.86 5.56
C ARG A 123 6.77 -1.29 7.03
N GLN A 124 6.96 -0.33 7.94
CA GLN A 124 6.91 -0.59 9.39
C GLN A 124 5.53 -1.09 9.84
N HIS A 125 4.45 -0.50 9.33
CA HIS A 125 3.09 -0.92 9.66
C HIS A 125 2.82 -2.37 9.28
N VAL A 126 3.10 -2.74 8.02
CA VAL A 126 2.96 -4.13 7.52
C VAL A 126 3.81 -5.09 8.34
N ALA A 127 5.06 -4.71 8.68
CA ALA A 127 5.93 -5.53 9.50
C ALA A 127 5.37 -5.76 10.91
N ARG A 128 4.73 -4.76 11.53
CA ARG A 128 4.08 -4.93 12.84
C ARG A 128 2.89 -5.85 12.78
N GLU A 129 2.05 -5.73 11.75
CA GLU A 129 0.93 -6.66 11.58
C GLU A 129 1.42 -8.10 11.47
N GLU A 130 2.41 -8.37 10.63
CA GLU A 130 2.92 -9.73 10.39
C GLU A 130 3.69 -10.32 11.58
N ASN A 131 4.42 -9.51 12.34
CA ASN A 131 5.25 -9.99 13.44
C ASN A 131 4.51 -10.03 14.79
N GLU A 132 3.49 -9.19 14.97
CA GLU A 132 2.79 -9.06 16.24
C GLU A 132 1.34 -9.54 16.15
N LEU A 133 0.56 -8.98 15.22
CA LEU A 133 -0.89 -9.15 15.23
C LEU A 133 -1.35 -10.44 14.56
N LEU A 134 -0.87 -10.75 13.36
CA LEU A 134 -1.30 -11.96 12.62
C LEU A 134 -0.94 -13.25 13.37
N PRO A 135 0.26 -13.39 13.98
CA PRO A 135 0.56 -14.55 14.82
C PRO A 135 -0.35 -14.63 16.05
N LEU A 136 -0.68 -13.49 16.66
CA LEU A 136 -1.61 -13.43 17.78
C LEU A 136 -3.03 -13.84 17.35
N ALA A 137 -3.47 -13.42 16.16
CA ALA A 137 -4.75 -13.82 15.59
C ALA A 137 -4.81 -15.33 15.35
N ASP A 138 -3.77 -15.92 14.78
CA ASP A 138 -3.68 -17.36 14.54
C ASP A 138 -3.74 -18.17 15.85
N GLN A 139 -3.12 -17.66 16.92
CA GLN A 139 -3.14 -18.31 18.24
C GLN A 139 -4.48 -18.20 18.97
N LEU A 140 -5.17 -17.06 18.86
CA LEU A 140 -6.36 -16.77 19.65
C LEU A 140 -7.68 -17.17 18.97
N LEU A 141 -7.72 -17.07 17.64
CA LEU A 141 -8.93 -17.30 16.87
C LEU A 141 -9.12 -18.79 16.59
N THR A 142 -10.29 -19.28 16.97
CA THR A 142 -10.74 -20.65 16.71
C THR A 142 -11.25 -20.81 15.29
N ASP A 143 -11.33 -22.05 14.81
CA ASP A 143 -11.94 -22.39 13.52
C ASP A 143 -13.32 -21.76 13.31
N ASP A 144 -14.12 -21.65 14.38
CA ASP A 144 -15.45 -21.04 14.30
C ASP A 144 -15.40 -19.52 14.20
N ASP A 145 -14.38 -18.85 14.75
CA ASP A 145 -14.17 -17.42 14.47
C ASP A 145 -13.76 -17.23 13.01
N TRP A 146 -12.83 -18.06 12.50
CA TRP A 146 -12.39 -17.98 11.12
C TRP A 146 -13.54 -18.19 10.13
N LYS A 147 -14.40 -19.20 10.36
CA LYS A 147 -15.64 -19.40 9.57
C LYS A 147 -16.55 -18.19 9.61
N ARG A 148 -16.70 -17.53 10.76
CA ARG A 148 -17.51 -16.30 10.90
C ARG A 148 -16.89 -15.14 10.14
N ILE A 149 -15.58 -14.94 10.28
CA ILE A 149 -14.82 -13.90 9.57
C ILE A 149 -14.96 -14.08 8.05
N GLU A 150 -14.73 -15.30 7.55
CA GLU A 150 -14.90 -15.62 6.13
C GLU A 150 -16.34 -15.39 5.65
N HIS A 151 -17.33 -15.77 6.46
CA HIS A 151 -18.72 -15.51 6.13
C HIS A 151 -18.99 -14.00 6.02
N THR A 152 -18.56 -13.19 6.99
CA THR A 152 -18.68 -11.73 6.94
C THR A 152 -18.02 -11.15 5.68
N LEU A 153 -16.81 -11.61 5.35
CA LEU A 153 -16.05 -11.15 4.18
C LEU A 153 -16.72 -11.54 2.85
N ARG A 154 -17.41 -12.67 2.76
CA ARG A 154 -18.17 -13.07 1.56
C ARG A 154 -19.45 -12.27 1.36
N GLN A 155 -20.11 -11.87 2.44
CA GLN A 155 -21.34 -11.07 2.37
C GLN A 155 -21.07 -9.63 1.97
N GLN A 156 -19.85 -9.15 2.22
CA GLN A 156 -19.41 -7.81 1.85
C GLN A 156 -18.81 -7.86 0.44
N GLN A 157 -19.57 -7.42 -0.57
CA GLN A 157 -19.04 -7.24 -1.93
C GLN A 157 -17.96 -6.15 -1.90
N TRP A 158 -16.69 -6.54 -1.99
CA TRP A 158 -15.62 -5.64 -2.36
C TRP A 158 -15.62 -5.50 -3.89
N PRO A 159 -15.53 -4.29 -4.47
CA PRO A 159 -15.41 -4.15 -5.92
C PRO A 159 -14.14 -4.86 -6.41
N SER A 160 -14.31 -5.79 -7.36
CA SER A 160 -13.19 -6.46 -8.02
C SER A 160 -12.29 -5.43 -8.69
N LEU A 161 -11.04 -5.29 -8.24
CA LEU A 161 -10.00 -4.51 -8.92
C LEU A 161 -9.28 -5.36 -9.98
N SER A 162 -10.01 -6.17 -10.74
CA SER A 162 -9.49 -6.99 -11.84
C SER A 162 -8.90 -6.18 -13.01
N GLY A 163 -8.61 -4.88 -12.81
CA GLY A 163 -8.01 -3.97 -13.79
C GLY A 163 -6.65 -3.39 -13.37
N ILE A 164 -6.14 -3.65 -12.16
CA ILE A 164 -4.75 -3.26 -11.81
C ILE A 164 -3.86 -4.44 -12.20
N ALA A 165 -3.33 -4.39 -13.41
CA ALA A 165 -2.30 -5.34 -13.84
C ALA A 165 -1.09 -5.22 -12.90
N PRO A 166 -0.30 -6.30 -12.69
CA PRO A 166 1.04 -6.13 -12.15
C PRO A 166 1.75 -5.08 -12.99
N VAL A 167 2.31 -4.05 -12.37
CA VAL A 167 3.16 -3.08 -13.07
C VAL A 167 4.32 -3.88 -13.65
N GLU A 168 4.24 -4.20 -14.94
CA GLU A 168 5.36 -4.79 -15.67
C GLU A 168 6.38 -3.67 -15.84
N THR A 169 7.46 -3.72 -15.07
CA THR A 169 8.60 -2.80 -15.17
C THR A 169 9.24 -2.97 -16.55
N SER A 170 8.75 -2.26 -17.55
CA SER A 170 9.34 -2.23 -18.89
C SER A 170 10.41 -1.16 -18.96
N HIS A 171 11.58 -1.41 -18.35
CA HIS A 171 12.78 -0.64 -18.68
C HIS A 171 13.27 -1.06 -20.07
N THR A 172 12.81 -0.36 -21.10
CA THR A 172 13.50 -0.36 -22.39
C THR A 172 14.55 0.75 -22.39
N VAL A 173 15.79 0.38 -22.06
CA VAL A 173 16.98 1.19 -22.34
C VAL A 173 17.11 1.34 -23.86
N THR A 174 16.58 2.42 -24.42
CA THR A 174 16.83 2.75 -25.83
C THR A 174 18.22 3.36 -25.95
N GLY A 175 19.18 2.51 -26.31
CA GLY A 175 20.55 2.90 -26.63
C GLY A 175 20.59 3.91 -27.77
N ASN A 176 21.05 5.12 -27.46
CA ASN A 176 21.33 6.17 -28.43
C ASN A 176 22.65 5.87 -29.18
N THR A 177 22.59 5.21 -30.34
CA THR A 177 23.70 5.22 -31.29
C THR A 177 23.52 6.33 -32.31
N ARG A 178 24.21 7.46 -32.09
CA ARG A 178 24.48 8.46 -33.14
C ARG A 178 25.35 7.82 -34.23
N LYS A 179 24.85 7.78 -35.47
CA LYS A 179 25.68 7.54 -36.66
C LYS A 179 26.50 8.81 -36.98
N PRO A 180 27.76 8.69 -37.47
CA PRO A 180 28.52 9.84 -37.90
C PRO A 180 28.08 10.29 -39.29
N ALA A 181 28.06 11.60 -39.51
CA ALA A 181 27.90 12.22 -40.82
C ALA A 181 29.14 11.92 -41.68
N THR A 182 28.95 11.43 -42.89
CA THR A 182 29.96 11.43 -43.94
C THR A 182 29.59 12.47 -44.99
N SER A 183 30.58 13.30 -45.30
CA SER A 183 30.60 14.36 -46.31
C SER A 183 30.33 13.89 -47.73
#